data_AF-A0AAD1HI46-F1
#
_entry.id   AF-A0AAD1HI46-F1
#
_cell.length_a   1.000
_cell.length_b   1.000
_cell.length_c   1.000
_cell.angle_alpha   90.00
_cell.angle_beta   90.00
_cell.angle_gamma   90.00
#
_symmetry.space_group_name_H-M   'P 1'
#
loop_
_entity.id
_entity.type
_entity.pdbx_description
1 polymer ?
#
loop_
_entity_poly.entity_id
_entity_poly.type
_entity_poly.pdbx_seq_one_letter_code
_entity_poly.pdbx_strand_id
1 'polypeptide(L)'
;MAIFGRNTARQRLKRATRQALSAPTFDTPPDATPWVIGGLWPAELETVKPATAAVAAHLKNDLQRIADSANERLRALHHSDVPDFARRAEEVRIIETARAYAVQRVESTIRQLRSAEDDFDTDPAMPKITPEQVREVDPIPTPVVEPVEINPEPEPLPEPEPLPEPEPPPTPEPVDRQLESMLEFVARQEPGLRWAVGERADGTTVLATDLAHGWIPSGIAVPAGVDLLPPARRGGRVGELLGEVVRSAVYHPGDPFPGGRTDTPTSLAARDLPRVDDLGWKLVEATHWRDGLPRMVHTLAKAGAARTGVLDAEVDVLRVHSDTARYQLMAQYPDVDAALLSNCLLLAATEAIALGDELSANYHFAWFEALSAPPISQWGTAP
;
A
#
# COMPACT_ATOMS: atom_id res chain seq x y z
N MET A 1 30.66 -60.58 3.30
CA MET A 1 29.68 -59.95 2.38
C MET A 1 28.49 -59.34 3.16
N ALA A 2 28.73 -58.40 4.10
CA ALA A 2 27.66 -57.91 5.01
C ALA A 2 27.89 -56.46 5.55
N ILE A 3 28.54 -55.60 4.75
CA ILE A 3 28.83 -54.20 5.15
C ILE A 3 28.08 -53.19 4.27
N PHE A 4 27.73 -53.54 3.02
CA PHE A 4 26.98 -52.67 2.11
C PHE A 4 25.47 -52.54 2.43
N GLY A 5 24.89 -53.44 3.24
CA GLY A 5 23.48 -53.38 3.63
C GLY A 5 23.17 -52.48 4.84
N ARG A 6 24.17 -52.18 5.69
CA ARG A 6 23.96 -51.41 6.93
C ARG A 6 23.95 -49.91 6.69
N ASN A 7 24.76 -49.41 5.75
CA ASN A 7 24.79 -47.99 5.42
C ASN A 7 23.55 -47.54 4.63
N THR A 8 23.04 -48.40 3.74
CA THR A 8 21.80 -48.17 3.01
C THR A 8 20.58 -48.24 3.93
N ALA A 9 20.56 -49.14 4.92
CA ALA A 9 19.53 -49.18 5.95
C ALA A 9 19.58 -47.96 6.89
N ARG A 10 20.76 -47.50 7.33
CA ARG A 10 20.91 -46.28 8.15
C ARG A 10 20.56 -45.00 7.38
N GLN A 11 20.88 -44.92 6.09
CA GLN A 11 20.48 -43.80 5.24
C GLN A 11 18.98 -43.82 4.96
N ARG A 12 18.38 -45.00 4.74
CA ARG A 12 16.92 -45.17 4.63
C ARG A 12 16.21 -44.83 5.92
N LEU A 13 16.76 -45.22 7.07
CA LEU A 13 16.21 -44.86 8.38
C LEU A 13 16.34 -43.34 8.60
N LYS A 14 17.50 -42.72 8.38
CA LYS A 14 17.65 -41.25 8.46
C LYS A 14 16.73 -40.50 7.48
N ARG A 15 16.51 -41.02 6.28
CA ARG A 15 15.61 -40.43 5.28
C ARG A 15 14.16 -40.63 5.69
N ALA A 16 13.77 -41.80 6.18
CA ALA A 16 12.44 -42.09 6.69
C ALA A 16 12.13 -41.33 7.99
N THR A 17 13.09 -41.15 8.90
CA THR A 17 12.94 -40.32 10.10
C THR A 17 12.86 -38.84 9.75
N ARG A 18 13.63 -38.37 8.76
CA ARG A 18 13.52 -36.99 8.27
C ARG A 18 12.19 -36.75 7.53
N GLN A 19 11.70 -37.76 6.80
CA GLN A 19 10.42 -37.74 6.08
C GLN A 19 9.22 -37.90 7.03
N ALA A 20 9.37 -38.61 8.15
CA ALA A 20 8.38 -38.73 9.23
C ALA A 20 8.36 -37.51 10.17
N LEU A 21 9.44 -36.72 10.21
CA LEU A 21 9.49 -35.42 10.90
C LEU A 21 9.09 -34.24 10.00
N SER A 22 8.92 -34.45 8.69
CA SER A 22 8.58 -33.40 7.71
C SER A 22 7.19 -33.53 7.10
N ALA A 23 6.42 -34.53 7.49
CA ALA A 23 5.04 -34.70 7.04
C ALA A 23 4.19 -35.02 8.26
N PRO A 24 3.23 -34.15 8.65
CA PRO A 24 2.31 -34.52 9.71
C PRO A 24 1.38 -35.61 9.16
N THR A 25 1.40 -36.77 9.80
CA THR A 25 0.49 -37.87 9.49
C THR A 25 -0.86 -37.53 10.13
N PHE A 26 -1.80 -37.01 9.34
CA PHE A 26 -3.12 -36.65 9.83
C PHE A 26 -4.13 -37.77 9.58
N ASP A 27 -4.52 -38.44 10.66
CA ASP A 27 -5.86 -39.04 10.78
C ASP A 27 -6.60 -38.24 11.88
N THR A 28 -7.84 -37.82 11.61
CA THR A 28 -8.73 -36.86 12.35
C THR A 28 -8.46 -35.36 12.09
N PRO A 29 -9.51 -34.49 12.09
CA PRO A 29 -9.53 -33.22 11.37
C PRO A 29 -8.46 -32.26 11.91
N PRO A 30 -7.68 -31.59 11.05
CA PRO A 30 -6.49 -30.87 11.48
C PRO A 30 -6.89 -29.59 12.19
N ASP A 31 -6.83 -29.60 13.52
CA ASP A 31 -6.82 -28.36 14.31
C ASP A 31 -5.41 -27.74 14.23
N ALA A 32 -5.24 -26.78 13.35
CA ALA A 32 -4.01 -26.03 13.11
C ALA A 32 -3.54 -25.22 14.33
N THR A 33 -4.39 -24.99 15.32
CA THR A 33 -4.15 -24.07 16.44
C THR A 33 -2.79 -24.29 17.11
N PRO A 34 -2.36 -25.51 17.49
CA PRO A 34 -1.07 -25.73 18.13
C PRO A 34 0.14 -25.37 17.25
N TRP A 35 0.00 -25.48 15.92
CA TRP A 35 1.07 -25.15 14.98
C TRP A 35 1.11 -23.66 14.64
N VAL A 36 -0.04 -22.99 14.66
CA VAL A 36 -0.16 -21.56 14.34
C VAL A 36 0.24 -20.69 15.52
N ILE A 37 -0.25 -20.99 16.72
CA ILE A 37 -0.06 -20.12 17.91
C ILE A 37 0.77 -20.75 19.03
N GLY A 38 1.15 -22.02 18.90
CA GLY A 38 1.94 -22.73 19.91
C GLY A 38 3.28 -22.06 20.17
N GLY A 39 3.57 -21.77 21.44
CA GLY A 39 4.83 -21.17 21.88
C GLY A 39 5.02 -19.70 21.48
N LEU A 40 3.99 -19.03 20.96
CA LEU A 40 4.06 -17.61 20.57
C LEU A 40 3.64 -16.64 21.68
N TRP A 41 3.24 -17.13 22.85
CA TRP A 41 2.84 -16.24 23.95
C TRP A 41 4.07 -15.50 24.52
N PRO A 42 4.04 -14.17 24.62
CA PRO A 42 5.20 -13.39 25.07
C PRO A 42 5.39 -13.48 26.59
N ALA A 43 6.66 -13.51 27.02
CA ALA A 43 7.04 -13.58 28.43
C ALA A 43 6.54 -12.36 29.22
N GLU A 44 6.51 -11.19 28.59
CA GLU A 44 6.02 -9.92 29.14
C GLU A 44 4.53 -9.99 29.57
N LEU A 45 3.76 -10.94 29.01
CA LEU A 45 2.34 -11.15 29.31
C LEU A 45 2.06 -12.50 29.99
N GLU A 46 3.09 -13.23 30.45
CA GLU A 46 2.90 -14.43 31.28
C GLU A 46 2.29 -14.08 32.65
N THR A 47 2.64 -12.90 33.18
CA THR A 47 2.08 -12.36 34.43
C THR A 47 1.21 -11.15 34.12
N VAL A 48 -0.10 -11.39 33.96
CA VAL A 48 -1.04 -10.32 33.63
C VAL A 48 -1.16 -9.33 34.78
N LYS A 49 -0.72 -8.09 34.57
CA LYS A 49 -0.93 -6.95 35.47
C LYS A 49 -2.25 -6.25 35.09
N PRO A 50 -2.90 -5.50 36.00
CA PRO A 50 -4.10 -4.73 35.65
C PRO A 50 -3.91 -3.80 34.44
N ALA A 51 -2.71 -3.19 34.31
CA ALA A 51 -2.36 -2.32 33.19
C ALA A 51 -2.21 -3.08 31.84
N THR A 52 -1.84 -4.36 31.86
CA THR A 52 -1.61 -5.17 30.65
C THR A 52 -2.74 -6.16 30.34
N ALA A 53 -3.78 -6.22 31.19
CA ALA A 53 -4.88 -7.16 31.06
C ALA A 53 -5.69 -6.99 29.78
N ALA A 54 -5.97 -5.75 29.37
CA ALA A 54 -6.69 -5.46 28.14
C ALA A 54 -5.88 -5.88 26.90
N VAL A 55 -4.57 -5.58 26.90
CA VAL A 55 -3.65 -5.93 25.81
C VAL A 55 -3.48 -7.45 25.70
N ALA A 56 -3.33 -8.15 26.82
CA ALA A 56 -3.26 -9.61 26.85
C ALA A 56 -4.55 -10.27 26.34
N ALA A 57 -5.73 -9.77 26.75
CA ALA A 57 -7.00 -10.29 26.26
C ALA A 57 -7.14 -10.08 24.75
N HIS A 58 -6.72 -8.92 24.24
CA HIS A 58 -6.77 -8.60 22.82
C HIS A 58 -5.82 -9.50 22.00
N LEU A 59 -4.56 -9.65 22.44
CA LEU A 59 -3.59 -10.53 21.78
C LEU A 59 -4.08 -11.98 21.75
N LYS A 60 -4.66 -12.48 22.85
CA LYS A 60 -5.22 -13.83 22.92
C LYS A 60 -6.35 -14.02 21.90
N ASN A 61 -7.26 -13.06 21.80
CA ASN A 61 -8.38 -13.12 20.86
C ASN A 61 -7.89 -13.05 19.40
N ASP A 62 -6.87 -12.24 19.12
CA ASP A 62 -6.29 -12.14 17.77
C ASP A 62 -5.57 -13.42 17.36
N LEU A 63 -4.75 -14.00 18.24
CA LEU A 63 -4.08 -15.27 18.00
C LEU A 63 -5.10 -16.39 17.73
N GLN A 64 -6.16 -16.44 18.54
CA GLN A 64 -7.24 -17.41 18.33
C GLN A 64 -7.95 -17.20 16.99
N ARG A 65 -8.25 -15.95 16.61
CA ARG A 65 -8.87 -15.61 15.33
C ARG A 65 -8.01 -16.02 14.12
N ILE A 66 -6.69 -15.86 14.21
CA ILE A 66 -5.74 -16.28 13.17
C ILE A 66 -5.76 -17.82 13.03
N ALA A 67 -5.76 -18.54 14.15
CA ALA A 67 -5.85 -20.00 14.16
C ALA A 67 -7.20 -20.49 13.59
N ASP A 68 -8.31 -19.86 13.98
CA ASP A 68 -9.66 -20.21 13.50
C ASP A 68 -9.78 -20.01 11.99
N SER A 69 -9.22 -18.92 11.45
CA SER A 69 -9.18 -18.67 10.01
C SER A 69 -8.34 -19.71 9.25
N ALA A 70 -7.21 -20.13 9.81
CA ALA A 70 -6.40 -21.20 9.22
C ALA A 70 -7.17 -22.53 9.21
N ASN A 71 -7.85 -22.86 10.31
CA ASN A 71 -8.71 -24.03 10.43
C ASN A 71 -9.88 -24.03 9.43
N GLU A 72 -10.45 -22.86 9.13
CA GLU A 72 -11.49 -22.73 8.12
C GLU A 72 -10.96 -22.99 6.70
N ARG A 73 -9.77 -22.46 6.37
CA ARG A 73 -9.12 -22.71 5.08
C ARG A 73 -8.72 -24.18 4.91
N LEU A 74 -8.21 -24.82 5.96
CA LEU A 74 -7.91 -26.25 5.94
C LEU A 74 -9.17 -27.10 5.76
N ARG A 75 -10.28 -26.71 6.41
CA ARG A 75 -11.59 -27.35 6.18
C ARG A 75 -12.00 -27.19 4.71
N ALA A 76 -11.94 -25.99 4.15
CA ALA A 76 -12.31 -25.76 2.74
C ALA A 76 -11.45 -26.59 1.76
N LEU A 77 -10.14 -26.66 2.01
CA LEU A 77 -9.18 -27.45 1.24
C LEU A 77 -9.40 -28.97 1.34
N HIS A 78 -9.94 -29.45 2.47
CA HIS A 78 -10.29 -30.86 2.61
C HIS A 78 -11.53 -31.25 1.77
N HIS A 79 -12.44 -30.29 1.55
CA HIS A 79 -13.65 -30.50 0.75
C HIS A 79 -13.44 -30.23 -0.75
N SER A 80 -12.23 -29.86 -1.18
CA SER A 80 -11.92 -29.62 -2.59
C SER A 80 -11.36 -30.87 -3.27
N ASP A 81 -11.68 -31.01 -4.56
CA ASP A 81 -11.32 -32.16 -5.41
C ASP A 81 -9.88 -32.03 -5.95
N VAL A 82 -8.93 -31.78 -5.05
CA VAL A 82 -7.52 -31.52 -5.34
C VAL A 82 -6.70 -32.78 -5.05
N PRO A 83 -5.72 -33.15 -5.91
CA PRO A 83 -4.84 -34.28 -5.65
C PRO A 83 -4.09 -34.16 -4.31
N ASP A 84 -3.94 -35.28 -3.59
CA ASP A 84 -3.41 -35.29 -2.21
C ASP A 84 -2.06 -34.58 -2.06
N PHE A 85 -1.15 -34.68 -3.03
CA PHE A 85 0.15 -34.00 -2.97
C PHE A 85 0.00 -32.47 -2.97
N ALA A 86 -0.93 -31.94 -3.76
CA ALA A 86 -1.22 -30.52 -3.87
C ALA A 86 -2.01 -30.04 -2.65
N ARG A 87 -2.92 -30.87 -2.13
CA ARG A 87 -3.58 -30.65 -0.85
C ARG A 87 -2.57 -30.49 0.29
N ARG A 88 -1.64 -31.44 0.44
CA ARG A 88 -0.58 -31.38 1.48
C ARG A 88 0.31 -30.13 1.36
N ALA A 89 0.69 -29.75 0.14
CA ALA A 89 1.50 -28.55 -0.07
C ALA A 89 0.74 -27.27 0.33
N GLU A 90 -0.56 -27.21 0.05
CA GLU A 90 -1.41 -26.09 0.42
C GLU A 90 -1.72 -26.06 1.92
N GLU A 91 -1.91 -27.20 2.57
CA GLU A 91 -2.05 -27.31 4.02
C GLU A 91 -0.85 -26.70 4.75
N VAL A 92 0.38 -26.99 4.29
CA VAL A 92 1.61 -26.42 4.84
C VAL A 92 1.66 -24.92 4.63
N ARG A 93 1.32 -24.42 3.43
CA ARG A 93 1.29 -22.98 3.14
C ARG A 93 0.31 -22.23 4.05
N ILE A 94 -0.90 -22.76 4.24
CA ILE A 94 -1.91 -22.16 5.12
C ILE A 94 -1.36 -22.01 6.54
N ILE A 95 -0.70 -23.05 7.07
CA ILE A 95 -0.14 -23.03 8.44
C ILE A 95 1.04 -22.07 8.54
N GLU A 96 1.97 -22.08 7.58
CA GLU A 96 3.14 -21.18 7.58
C GLU A 96 2.73 -19.72 7.48
N THR A 97 1.79 -19.39 6.59
CA THR A 97 1.25 -18.04 6.44
C THR A 97 0.53 -17.58 7.72
N ALA A 98 -0.34 -18.42 8.28
CA ALA A 98 -1.04 -18.08 9.53
C ALA A 98 -0.07 -17.88 10.70
N ARG A 99 0.98 -18.71 10.80
CA ARG A 99 2.01 -18.58 11.82
C ARG A 99 2.83 -17.29 11.65
N ALA A 100 3.17 -16.90 10.42
CA ALA A 100 3.85 -15.64 10.16
C ALA A 100 3.03 -14.43 10.64
N TYR A 101 1.73 -14.42 10.36
CA TYR A 101 0.82 -13.38 10.88
C TYR A 101 0.72 -13.39 12.41
N ALA A 102 0.65 -14.58 13.02
CA ALA A 102 0.63 -14.71 14.49
C ALA A 102 1.91 -14.15 15.13
N VAL A 103 3.08 -14.44 14.56
CA VAL A 103 4.38 -13.89 15.01
C VAL A 103 4.39 -12.36 14.88
N GLN A 104 4.01 -11.83 13.72
CA GLN A 104 3.97 -10.38 13.49
C GLN A 104 3.03 -9.67 14.49
N ARG A 105 1.90 -10.31 14.84
CA ARG A 105 0.96 -9.76 15.82
C ARG A 105 1.55 -9.70 17.23
N VAL A 106 2.28 -10.74 17.64
CA VAL A 106 3.01 -10.77 18.92
C VAL A 106 4.11 -9.71 18.93
N GLU A 107 4.92 -9.63 17.87
CA GLU A 107 5.99 -8.63 17.76
C GLU A 107 5.46 -7.19 17.80
N SER A 108 4.34 -6.92 17.12
CA SER A 108 3.65 -5.63 17.18
C SER A 108 3.18 -5.30 18.60
N THR A 109 2.60 -6.28 19.30
CA THR A 109 2.11 -6.10 20.68
C THR A 109 3.27 -5.86 21.66
N ILE A 110 4.37 -6.59 21.53
CA ILE A 110 5.59 -6.36 22.34
C ILE A 110 6.16 -4.97 22.07
N ARG A 111 6.19 -4.54 20.80
CA ARG A 111 6.64 -3.20 20.44
C ARG A 111 5.75 -2.13 21.07
N GLN A 112 4.43 -2.29 21.03
CA GLN A 112 3.48 -1.39 21.68
C GLN A 112 3.67 -1.31 23.19
N LEU A 113 3.93 -2.44 23.86
CA LEU A 113 4.22 -2.47 25.29
C LEU A 113 5.51 -1.72 25.63
N ARG A 114 6.57 -1.90 24.84
CA ARG A 114 7.85 -1.21 25.02
C ARG A 114 7.75 0.29 24.73
N SER A 115 7.05 0.66 23.66
CA SER A 115 6.79 2.07 23.34
C SER A 115 5.91 2.75 24.38
N ALA A 116 4.94 2.04 24.96
CA ALA A 116 4.15 2.57 26.06
C ALA A 116 4.98 2.73 27.35
N GLU A 117 5.94 1.85 27.63
CA GLU A 117 6.88 2.00 28.75
C GLU A 117 7.82 3.21 28.58
N ASP A 118 8.27 3.50 27.35
CA ASP A 118 9.09 4.69 27.05
C ASP A 118 8.31 6.01 27.21
N ASP A 119 6.99 6.01 27.01
CA ASP A 119 6.09 7.16 27.18
C ASP A 119 5.79 7.48 28.67
N PHE A 120 6.12 6.59 29.59
CA PHE A 120 5.97 6.80 31.04
C PHE A 120 7.22 7.38 31.74
N ASP A 121 8.33 7.58 31.02
CA ASP A 121 9.53 8.24 31.54
C ASP A 121 9.69 9.70 31.06
N THR A 122 8.63 10.29 30.49
CA THR A 122 8.59 11.72 30.12
C THR A 122 7.63 12.51 31.02
N ASP A 123 8.16 13.02 32.13
CA ASP A 123 7.51 14.03 32.99
C ASP A 123 7.27 15.35 32.19
N PRO A 124 6.14 16.06 32.36
CA PRO A 124 5.62 17.01 31.39
C PRO A 124 6.19 18.41 31.64
N ALA A 125 7.20 18.79 30.87
CA ALA A 125 7.58 20.18 30.69
C ALA A 125 7.98 20.43 29.23
N MET A 126 7.01 20.40 28.32
CA MET A 126 7.24 20.78 26.93
C MET A 126 7.05 22.30 26.79
N PRO A 127 8.06 23.07 26.37
CA PRO A 127 7.89 24.48 26.05
C PRO A 127 7.17 24.62 24.71
N LYS A 128 6.12 25.44 24.70
CA LYS A 128 5.41 25.86 23.48
C LYS A 128 6.34 26.73 22.65
N ILE A 129 6.74 26.27 21.47
CA ILE A 129 7.43 27.10 20.49
C ILE A 129 6.36 27.81 19.66
N THR A 130 6.28 29.13 19.82
CA THR A 130 5.57 30.03 18.91
C THR A 130 6.63 30.94 18.28
N PRO A 131 6.53 31.27 16.98
CA PRO A 131 7.65 31.76 16.21
C PRO A 131 7.70 33.29 16.24
N GLU A 132 8.56 33.88 17.07
CA GLU A 132 9.18 35.18 16.83
C GLU A 132 10.12 35.56 17.99
N GLN A 133 11.14 36.37 17.67
CA GLN A 133 12.10 37.04 18.58
C GLN A 133 13.42 36.31 18.86
N VAL A 134 14.30 36.32 17.85
CA VAL A 134 15.72 36.56 18.11
C VAL A 134 15.86 38.02 18.54
N ARG A 135 16.15 38.27 19.82
CA ARG A 135 16.61 39.57 20.33
C ARG A 135 17.94 39.36 21.05
N GLU A 136 18.96 40.02 20.52
CA GLU A 136 19.71 41.10 21.19
C GLU A 136 20.62 40.60 22.31
N VAL A 137 21.93 40.67 22.03
CA VAL A 137 22.94 40.92 23.06
C VAL A 137 23.60 42.25 22.69
N ASP A 138 23.60 43.14 23.70
CA ASP A 138 23.96 44.56 23.72
C ASP A 138 25.47 44.86 23.49
N PRO A 139 25.85 46.15 23.30
CA PRO A 139 27.00 46.56 22.49
C PRO A 139 28.30 46.81 23.29
N ILE A 140 29.43 46.78 22.58
CA ILE A 140 30.75 47.25 23.04
C ILE A 140 31.11 48.52 22.23
N PRO A 141 31.64 49.60 22.84
CA PRO A 141 31.65 50.92 22.24
C PRO A 141 32.83 51.16 21.28
N THR A 142 32.56 51.94 20.23
CA THR A 142 33.50 52.49 19.25
C THR A 142 34.44 53.54 19.83
N PRO A 143 35.68 53.63 19.33
CA PRO A 143 36.33 54.91 19.11
C PRO A 143 36.46 55.22 17.61
N VAL A 144 36.12 56.46 17.31
CA VAL A 144 36.27 57.16 16.03
C VAL A 144 37.75 57.27 15.66
N VAL A 145 38.11 56.89 14.43
CA VAL A 145 39.35 57.34 13.77
C VAL A 145 39.04 57.68 12.32
N GLU A 146 39.50 58.87 11.91
CA GLU A 146 39.28 59.55 10.63
C GLU A 146 39.76 58.76 9.40
N PRO A 147 39.20 59.01 8.19
CA PRO A 147 39.61 58.32 6.98
C PRO A 147 40.92 58.92 6.44
N VAL A 148 41.96 58.10 6.33
CA VAL A 148 43.14 58.40 5.52
C VAL A 148 42.95 57.79 4.14
N GLU A 149 42.85 58.67 3.16
CA GLU A 149 42.83 58.38 1.74
C GLU A 149 44.20 57.82 1.32
N ILE A 150 44.27 56.54 0.96
CA ILE A 150 45.44 55.94 0.31
C ILE A 150 44.94 55.24 -0.94
N ASN A 151 45.27 55.84 -2.08
CA ASN A 151 45.15 55.24 -3.41
C ASN A 151 46.44 54.44 -3.71
N PRO A 152 46.37 53.11 -3.88
CA PRO A 152 47.39 52.40 -4.63
C PRO A 152 46.85 52.01 -6.01
N GLU A 153 47.66 52.36 -7.00
CA GLU A 153 47.60 52.02 -8.43
C GLU A 153 47.46 50.50 -8.65
N PRO A 154 46.73 50.03 -9.69
CA PRO A 154 46.38 48.62 -9.81
C PRO A 154 47.53 47.79 -10.38
N GLU A 155 47.91 46.73 -9.67
CA GLU A 155 48.72 45.64 -10.25
C GLU A 155 47.85 44.73 -11.14
N PRO A 156 48.39 44.17 -12.24
CA PRO A 156 47.58 43.43 -13.21
C PRO A 156 47.20 42.04 -12.68
N LEU A 157 45.94 41.67 -12.86
CA LEU A 157 45.38 40.35 -12.53
C LEU A 157 45.98 39.25 -13.43
N PRO A 158 46.34 38.06 -12.90
CA PRO A 158 46.70 36.91 -13.71
C PRO A 158 45.45 36.29 -14.38
N GLU A 159 45.61 35.79 -15.61
CA GLU A 159 44.52 35.12 -16.36
C GLU A 159 44.05 33.84 -15.66
N PRO A 160 42.73 33.58 -15.58
CA PRO A 160 42.19 32.36 -14.99
C PRO A 160 42.37 31.16 -15.93
N GLU A 161 42.79 30.02 -15.36
CA GLU A 161 42.82 28.73 -16.06
C GLU A 161 41.42 28.30 -16.51
N PRO A 162 41.28 27.62 -17.67
CA PRO A 162 39.98 27.26 -18.22
C PRO A 162 39.27 26.20 -17.36
N LEU A 163 38.02 26.48 -17.00
CA LEU A 163 37.10 25.55 -16.35
C LEU A 163 36.84 24.31 -17.25
N PRO A 164 36.75 23.10 -16.69
CA PRO A 164 36.36 21.91 -17.45
C PRO A 164 34.94 22.06 -18.02
N GLU A 165 34.75 21.67 -19.28
CA GLU A 165 33.45 21.75 -19.96
C GLU A 165 32.39 20.90 -19.24
N PRO A 166 31.14 21.40 -19.14
CA PRO A 166 30.04 20.65 -18.56
C PRO A 166 29.73 19.42 -19.44
N GLU A 167 29.55 18.25 -18.80
CA GLU A 167 29.07 17.06 -19.49
C GLU A 167 27.71 17.36 -20.15
N PRO A 168 27.49 16.91 -21.41
CA PRO A 168 26.26 17.19 -22.12
C PRO A 168 25.06 16.57 -21.40
N PRO A 169 23.88 17.22 -21.42
CA PRO A 169 22.68 16.67 -20.81
C PRO A 169 22.31 15.32 -21.44
N PRO A 170 21.70 14.39 -20.67
CA PRO A 170 21.27 13.11 -21.21
C PRO A 170 20.32 13.33 -22.37
N THR A 171 20.60 12.68 -23.50
CA THR A 171 19.74 12.67 -24.69
C THR A 171 18.34 12.18 -24.29
N PRO A 172 17.24 12.87 -24.64
CA PRO A 172 15.90 12.39 -24.33
C PRO A 172 15.68 11.00 -24.93
N GLU A 173 15.19 10.07 -24.12
CA GLU A 173 14.69 8.77 -24.58
C GLU A 173 13.70 9.00 -25.73
N PRO A 174 13.72 8.19 -26.80
CA PRO A 174 12.67 8.28 -27.81
C PRO A 174 11.31 8.12 -27.11
N VAL A 175 10.37 9.01 -27.39
CA VAL A 175 9.08 9.13 -26.66
C VAL A 175 8.34 7.79 -26.56
N ASP A 176 8.47 6.92 -27.57
CA ASP A 176 7.90 5.57 -27.56
C ASP A 176 8.48 4.71 -26.42
N ARG A 177 9.79 4.80 -26.13
CA ARG A 177 10.41 4.14 -24.97
C ARG A 177 9.96 4.73 -23.65
N GLN A 178 9.63 6.03 -23.60
CA GLN A 178 9.11 6.65 -22.39
C GLN A 178 7.72 6.11 -22.04
N LEU A 179 6.82 6.00 -23.04
CA LEU A 179 5.50 5.39 -22.86
C LEU A 179 5.62 3.93 -22.43
N GLU A 180 6.47 3.14 -23.09
CA GLU A 180 6.71 1.75 -22.72
C GLU A 180 7.24 1.60 -21.29
N SER A 181 8.17 2.46 -20.87
CA SER A 181 8.71 2.47 -19.50
C SER A 181 7.64 2.79 -18.45
N MET A 182 6.78 3.78 -18.70
CA MET A 182 5.65 4.10 -17.81
C MET A 182 4.65 2.94 -17.72
N LEU A 183 4.34 2.32 -18.86
CA LEU A 183 3.44 1.17 -18.93
C LEU A 183 4.00 -0.03 -18.17
N GLU A 184 5.28 -0.34 -18.38
CA GLU A 184 5.99 -1.40 -17.67
C GLU A 184 5.99 -1.13 -16.15
N PHE A 185 6.25 0.11 -15.73
CA PHE A 185 6.28 0.48 -14.32
C PHE A 185 4.96 0.17 -13.58
N VAL A 186 3.82 0.48 -14.18
CA VAL A 186 2.51 0.21 -13.56
C VAL A 186 2.09 -1.25 -13.71
N ALA A 187 2.36 -1.86 -14.86
CA ALA A 187 2.03 -3.26 -15.11
C ALA A 187 2.85 -4.21 -14.23
N ARG A 188 4.05 -3.84 -13.79
CA ARG A 188 4.83 -4.62 -12.80
C ARG A 188 4.24 -4.57 -11.40
N GLN A 189 3.57 -3.48 -11.03
CA GLN A 189 2.91 -3.36 -9.73
C GLN A 189 1.64 -4.22 -9.67
N GLU A 190 0.88 -4.28 -10.77
CA GLU A 190 -0.31 -5.12 -10.88
C GLU A 190 -0.42 -5.77 -12.27
N PRO A 191 0.30 -6.90 -12.49
CA PRO A 191 0.36 -7.58 -13.79
C PRO A 191 -0.92 -8.35 -14.13
N GLY A 192 -1.84 -8.50 -13.18
CA GLY A 192 -3.15 -9.13 -13.40
C GLY A 192 -4.12 -8.25 -14.20
N LEU A 193 -3.81 -6.95 -14.34
CA LEU A 193 -4.66 -5.98 -15.05
C LEU A 193 -4.16 -5.70 -16.46
N ARG A 194 -5.09 -5.28 -17.32
CA ARG A 194 -4.72 -4.64 -18.58
C ARG A 194 -4.43 -3.18 -18.32
N TRP A 195 -3.39 -2.68 -18.96
CA TRP A 195 -2.94 -1.30 -18.86
C TRP A 195 -2.79 -0.71 -20.25
N ALA A 196 -3.05 0.58 -20.38
CA ALA A 196 -2.74 1.33 -21.58
C ALA A 196 -2.20 2.70 -21.20
N VAL A 197 -1.25 3.18 -21.98
CA VAL A 197 -0.75 4.55 -21.91
C VAL A 197 -0.73 5.14 -23.30
N GLY A 198 -1.06 6.41 -23.44
CA GLY A 198 -1.00 7.07 -24.74
C GLY A 198 -0.76 8.56 -24.64
N GLU A 199 -0.18 9.10 -25.70
CA GLU A 199 0.07 10.52 -25.87
C GLU A 199 -1.03 11.10 -26.76
N ARG A 200 -1.67 12.18 -26.30
CA ARG A 200 -2.64 12.95 -27.06
C ARG A 200 -1.96 13.96 -27.97
N ALA A 201 -2.70 14.53 -28.92
CA ALA A 201 -2.17 15.50 -29.88
C ALA A 201 -1.64 16.79 -29.22
N ASP A 202 -2.08 17.11 -28.01
CA ASP A 202 -1.61 18.25 -27.20
C ASP A 202 -0.33 17.93 -26.39
N GLY A 203 0.20 16.72 -26.50
CA GLY A 203 1.38 16.25 -25.77
C GLY A 203 1.08 15.71 -24.36
N THR A 204 -0.19 15.68 -23.92
CA THR A 204 -0.56 15.08 -22.64
C THR A 204 -0.48 13.57 -22.71
N THR A 205 0.11 12.95 -21.69
CA THR A 205 0.19 11.49 -21.56
C THR A 205 -0.90 11.00 -20.64
N VAL A 206 -1.70 10.03 -21.06
CA VAL A 206 -2.80 9.48 -20.27
C VAL A 206 -2.54 8.03 -19.94
N LEU A 207 -2.74 7.65 -18.68
CA LEU A 207 -2.67 6.27 -18.20
C LEU A 207 -4.09 5.74 -17.90
N ALA A 208 -4.37 4.51 -18.31
CA ALA A 208 -5.64 3.85 -18.07
C ALA A 208 -5.48 2.34 -17.77
N THR A 209 -6.43 1.81 -17.01
CA THR A 209 -6.75 0.38 -16.92
C THR A 209 -8.23 0.20 -17.25
N ASP A 210 -8.63 -0.95 -17.78
CA ASP A 210 -10.05 -1.26 -17.97
C ASP A 210 -10.74 -1.74 -16.68
N LEU A 211 -10.01 -1.87 -15.57
CA LEU A 211 -10.61 -2.05 -14.25
C LEU A 211 -11.52 -0.86 -13.91
N ALA A 212 -12.76 -1.18 -13.52
CA ALA A 212 -13.69 -0.22 -12.93
C ALA A 212 -13.80 1.11 -13.71
N HIS A 213 -13.91 1.01 -15.05
CA HIS A 213 -14.12 2.15 -15.95
C HIS A 213 -12.95 3.16 -16.07
N GLY A 214 -11.74 2.77 -15.67
CA GLY A 214 -10.56 3.65 -15.68
C GLY A 214 -10.06 4.05 -14.30
N TRP A 215 -10.63 3.52 -13.23
CA TRP A 215 -10.17 3.78 -11.88
C TRP A 215 -8.79 3.14 -11.62
N ILE A 216 -7.86 3.91 -11.08
CA ILE A 216 -6.55 3.41 -10.66
C ILE A 216 -6.61 3.00 -9.18
N PRO A 217 -6.35 1.72 -8.83
CA PRO A 217 -6.44 1.24 -7.46
C PRO A 217 -5.55 2.01 -6.47
N SER A 218 -5.97 2.06 -5.21
CA SER A 218 -5.05 2.44 -4.13
C SER A 218 -3.87 1.46 -4.08
N GLY A 219 -2.69 1.97 -3.74
CA GLY A 219 -1.45 1.20 -3.71
C GLY A 219 -0.69 1.12 -5.05
N ILE A 220 -1.30 1.53 -6.17
CA ILE A 220 -0.57 1.70 -7.43
C ILE A 220 0.06 3.08 -7.47
N ALA A 221 1.39 3.12 -7.47
CA ALA A 221 2.16 4.32 -7.70
C ALA A 221 2.03 4.74 -9.17
N VAL A 222 1.72 6.02 -9.39
CA VAL A 222 1.46 6.58 -10.71
C VAL A 222 2.70 7.33 -11.21
N PRO A 223 3.19 7.07 -12.44
CA PRO A 223 4.28 7.82 -13.03
C PRO A 223 4.03 9.33 -13.03
N ALA A 224 5.08 10.12 -12.78
CA ALA A 224 4.99 11.57 -12.88
C ALA A 224 4.76 12.00 -14.34
N GLY A 225 3.94 13.03 -14.54
CA GLY A 225 3.66 13.60 -15.86
C GLY A 225 2.58 12.87 -16.67
N VAL A 226 1.84 11.94 -16.05
CA VAL A 226 0.65 11.33 -16.66
C VAL A 226 -0.63 11.88 -16.04
N ASP A 227 -1.67 11.95 -16.87
CA ASP A 227 -3.03 12.25 -16.45
C ASP A 227 -3.83 10.95 -16.32
N LEU A 228 -4.78 10.94 -15.38
CA LEU A 228 -5.73 9.85 -15.21
C LEU A 228 -7.07 10.20 -15.82
N LEU A 229 -7.84 9.17 -16.19
CA LEU A 229 -9.21 9.36 -16.64
C LEU A 229 -10.07 9.95 -15.50
N PRO A 230 -10.94 10.93 -15.78
CA PRO A 230 -11.81 11.49 -14.75
C PRO A 230 -12.88 10.46 -14.34
N PRO A 231 -13.45 10.55 -13.12
CA PRO A 231 -14.52 9.66 -12.68
C PRO A 231 -15.73 9.65 -13.62
N ALA A 232 -15.99 8.52 -14.27
CA ALA A 232 -17.19 8.29 -15.06
C ALA A 232 -17.35 6.80 -15.40
N ARG A 233 -18.57 6.38 -15.72
CA ARG A 233 -18.82 5.05 -16.31
C ARG A 233 -18.38 5.03 -17.77
N ARG A 234 -17.55 4.06 -18.13
CA ARG A 234 -17.03 3.84 -19.49
C ARG A 234 -17.01 2.34 -19.81
N GLY A 235 -17.35 1.98 -21.04
CA GLY A 235 -17.15 0.62 -21.53
C GLY A 235 -16.06 0.61 -22.61
N GLY A 236 -15.68 -0.58 -23.05
CA GLY A 236 -14.74 -0.76 -24.14
C GLY A 236 -13.44 -1.42 -23.71
N ARG A 237 -12.55 -1.61 -24.68
CA ARG A 237 -11.21 -2.17 -24.47
C ARG A 237 -10.30 -1.12 -23.84
N VAL A 238 -9.26 -1.56 -23.12
CA VAL A 238 -8.32 -0.65 -22.43
C VAL A 238 -7.73 0.44 -23.35
N GLY A 239 -7.41 0.13 -24.60
CA GLY A 239 -6.91 1.12 -25.56
C GLY A 239 -7.97 2.13 -26.03
N GLU A 240 -9.25 1.74 -26.05
CA GLU A 240 -10.37 2.63 -26.41
C GLU A 240 -10.62 3.67 -25.31
N LEU A 241 -10.27 3.35 -24.05
CA LEU A 241 -10.41 4.27 -22.92
C LEU A 241 -9.47 5.48 -23.02
N LEU A 242 -8.38 5.39 -23.78
CA LEU A 242 -7.44 6.50 -23.98
C LEU A 242 -8.05 7.64 -24.83
N GLY A 243 -9.06 7.33 -25.64
CA GLY A 243 -9.65 8.26 -26.61
C GLY A 243 -8.74 8.48 -27.82
N GLU A 244 -8.76 9.69 -28.39
CA GLU A 244 -7.92 10.06 -29.53
C GLU A 244 -6.47 10.30 -29.07
N VAL A 245 -5.58 9.37 -29.43
CA VAL A 245 -4.15 9.41 -29.13
C VAL A 245 -3.32 9.29 -30.41
N VAL A 246 -2.18 9.98 -30.45
CA VAL A 246 -1.24 9.91 -31.59
C VAL A 246 -0.30 8.72 -31.47
N ARG A 247 -0.01 8.29 -30.23
CA ARG A 247 0.84 7.14 -29.89
C ARG A 247 0.27 6.45 -28.67
N SER A 248 0.38 5.13 -28.62
CA SER A 248 -0.11 4.35 -27.48
C SER A 248 0.64 3.03 -27.34
N ALA A 249 0.78 2.57 -26.11
CA ALA A 249 1.21 1.23 -25.77
C ALA A 249 0.15 0.56 -24.87
N VAL A 250 -0.02 -0.76 -25.02
CA VAL A 250 -0.99 -1.56 -24.26
C VAL A 250 -0.27 -2.78 -23.71
N TYR A 251 -0.60 -3.12 -22.47
CA TYR A 251 -0.16 -4.33 -21.78
C TYR A 251 -1.37 -5.22 -21.50
N HIS A 252 -1.23 -6.50 -21.78
CA HIS A 252 -2.15 -7.54 -21.36
C HIS A 252 -1.51 -8.45 -20.30
N PRO A 253 -2.30 -9.00 -19.36
CA PRO A 253 -1.81 -9.94 -18.38
C PRO A 253 -1.03 -11.10 -19.01
N GLY A 254 0.23 -11.25 -18.59
CA GLY A 254 1.15 -12.26 -19.10
C GLY A 254 2.06 -11.80 -20.23
N ASP A 255 1.90 -10.58 -20.75
CA ASP A 255 2.83 -10.00 -21.71
C ASP A 255 4.23 -9.88 -21.08
N PRO A 256 5.30 -10.18 -21.84
CA PRO A 256 6.66 -10.08 -21.34
C PRO A 256 7.07 -8.62 -21.19
N PHE A 257 7.77 -8.30 -20.10
CA PHE A 257 8.41 -7.00 -19.95
C PHE A 257 9.77 -6.99 -20.66
N PRO A 258 10.09 -5.95 -21.46
CA PRO A 258 11.43 -5.77 -21.96
C PRO A 258 12.40 -5.58 -20.78
N GLY A 259 13.65 -6.04 -20.93
CA GLY A 259 14.66 -5.83 -19.87
C GLY A 259 15.10 -4.37 -19.84
N GLY A 260 14.68 -3.59 -18.84
CA GLY A 260 15.04 -2.18 -18.68
C GLY A 260 14.95 -1.69 -17.24
N ARG A 261 15.62 -0.57 -16.91
CA ARG A 261 15.57 0.05 -15.57
C ARG A 261 14.26 0.83 -15.43
N THR A 262 13.45 0.46 -14.45
CA THR A 262 12.17 1.09 -14.11
C THR A 262 12.34 2.17 -13.03
N ASP A 263 13.29 3.08 -13.20
CA ASP A 263 13.43 4.22 -12.29
C ASP A 263 12.51 5.33 -12.79
N THR A 264 11.20 5.12 -12.63
CA THR A 264 10.16 6.05 -13.05
C THR A 264 9.77 6.90 -11.85
N PRO A 265 9.97 8.24 -11.89
CA PRO A 265 9.51 9.11 -10.81
C PRO A 265 7.98 8.99 -10.68
N THR A 266 7.48 9.06 -9.45
CA THR A 266 6.04 8.94 -9.16
C THR A 266 5.48 10.26 -8.65
N SER A 267 4.18 10.49 -8.87
CA SER A 267 3.51 11.70 -8.41
C SER A 267 2.06 11.40 -8.02
N LEU A 268 1.59 12.03 -6.95
CA LEU A 268 0.17 12.04 -6.58
C LEU A 268 -0.64 13.04 -7.42
N ALA A 269 0.00 14.00 -8.09
CA ALA A 269 -0.68 15.06 -8.83
C ALA A 269 -1.62 14.53 -9.93
N ALA A 270 -1.34 13.34 -10.48
CA ALA A 270 -2.19 12.68 -11.46
C ALA A 270 -3.60 12.32 -10.92
N ARG A 271 -3.73 12.23 -9.58
CA ARG A 271 -5.00 11.98 -8.88
C ARG A 271 -5.74 13.27 -8.52
N ASP A 272 -5.18 14.44 -8.85
CA ASP A 272 -5.84 15.71 -8.59
C ASP A 272 -7.12 15.82 -9.42
N LEU A 273 -8.21 16.15 -8.74
CA LEU A 273 -9.57 16.22 -9.29
C LEU A 273 -10.29 17.39 -8.64
N PRO A 274 -11.36 17.91 -9.27
CA PRO A 274 -12.24 18.86 -8.60
C PRO A 274 -12.63 18.38 -7.21
N ARG A 275 -12.52 19.28 -6.23
CA ARG A 275 -12.81 18.95 -4.84
C ARG A 275 -14.28 18.58 -4.68
N VAL A 276 -14.54 17.47 -4.01
CA VAL A 276 -15.88 17.08 -3.58
C VAL A 276 -16.28 17.94 -2.38
N ASP A 277 -17.40 18.64 -2.52
CA ASP A 277 -17.98 19.44 -1.43
C ASP A 277 -18.33 18.54 -0.24
N ASP A 278 -17.99 19.01 0.96
CA ASP A 278 -18.24 18.32 2.23
C ASP A 278 -17.74 16.86 2.27
N LEU A 279 -16.61 16.58 1.59
CA LEU A 279 -15.99 15.25 1.48
C LEU A 279 -16.03 14.44 2.79
N GLY A 280 -15.61 15.04 3.90
CA GLY A 280 -15.58 14.36 5.19
C GLY A 280 -16.97 13.93 5.68
N TRP A 281 -17.97 14.78 5.53
CA TRP A 281 -19.35 14.46 5.89
C TRP A 281 -19.92 13.37 4.97
N LYS A 282 -19.75 13.53 3.65
CA LYS A 282 -20.23 12.57 2.66
C LYS A 282 -19.59 11.19 2.80
N LEU A 283 -18.30 11.13 3.12
CA LEU A 283 -17.59 9.89 3.38
C LEU A 283 -18.10 9.19 4.66
N VAL A 284 -18.35 9.95 5.72
CA VAL A 284 -18.94 9.43 6.96
C VAL A 284 -20.35 8.88 6.71
N GLU A 285 -21.16 9.57 5.90
CA GLU A 285 -22.48 9.10 5.51
C GLU A 285 -22.40 7.82 4.66
N ALA A 286 -21.55 7.80 3.63
CA ALA A 286 -21.40 6.66 2.72
C ALA A 286 -20.90 5.38 3.41
N THR A 287 -20.18 5.52 4.52
CA THR A 287 -19.64 4.40 5.31
C THR A 287 -20.59 3.93 6.42
N HIS A 288 -21.65 4.70 6.72
CA HIS A 288 -22.56 4.40 7.81
C HIS A 288 -23.47 3.21 7.47
N TRP A 289 -23.42 2.15 8.29
CA TRP A 289 -24.23 0.92 8.16
C TRP A 289 -24.18 0.27 6.78
N ARG A 290 -23.04 0.36 6.11
CA ARG A 290 -22.83 -0.22 4.79
C ARG A 290 -22.48 -1.70 4.88
N ASP A 291 -23.25 -2.53 4.19
CA ASP A 291 -22.98 -3.96 4.10
C ASP A 291 -21.64 -4.26 3.42
N GLY A 292 -20.89 -5.20 3.99
CA GLY A 292 -19.57 -5.60 3.49
C GLY A 292 -18.40 -4.69 3.88
N LEU A 293 -18.64 -3.57 4.57
CA LEU A 293 -17.58 -2.77 5.19
C LEU A 293 -17.37 -3.15 6.66
N PRO A 294 -16.10 -3.30 7.13
CA PRO A 294 -15.80 -3.41 8.54
C PRO A 294 -16.27 -2.18 9.31
N ARG A 295 -16.77 -2.38 10.55
CA ARG A 295 -17.26 -1.28 11.39
C ARG A 295 -16.23 -0.17 11.64
N MET A 296 -14.94 -0.52 11.67
CA MET A 296 -13.87 0.47 11.86
C MET A 296 -13.83 1.52 10.76
N VAL A 297 -14.23 1.19 9.53
CA VAL A 297 -14.15 2.12 8.39
C VAL A 297 -14.95 3.39 8.68
N HIS A 298 -16.16 3.26 9.21
CA HIS A 298 -16.98 4.42 9.61
C HIS A 298 -16.32 5.23 10.73
N THR A 299 -15.77 4.58 11.75
CA THR A 299 -15.08 5.25 12.86
C THR A 299 -13.88 6.05 12.38
N LEU A 300 -13.07 5.45 11.50
CA LEU A 300 -11.86 6.08 10.95
C LEU A 300 -12.18 7.18 9.94
N ALA A 301 -13.23 7.02 9.14
CA ALA A 301 -13.72 8.09 8.27
C ALA A 301 -14.13 9.31 9.09
N LYS A 302 -14.81 9.11 10.22
CA LYS A 302 -15.21 10.19 11.12
C LYS A 302 -14.01 10.85 11.80
N ALA A 303 -13.05 10.06 12.28
CA ALA A 303 -11.83 10.58 12.91
C ALA A 303 -10.96 11.37 11.93
N GLY A 304 -10.76 10.85 10.71
CA GLY A 304 -10.04 11.53 9.63
C GLY A 304 -10.72 12.81 9.19
N ALA A 305 -12.04 12.78 8.97
CA ALA A 305 -12.83 13.97 8.61
C ALA A 305 -12.78 15.07 9.70
N ALA A 306 -12.78 14.68 10.97
CA ALA A 306 -12.66 15.60 12.09
C ALA A 306 -11.21 16.01 12.40
N ARG A 307 -10.22 15.41 11.73
CA ARG A 307 -8.77 15.57 11.97
C ARG A 307 -8.39 15.37 13.44
N THR A 308 -9.03 14.40 14.11
CA THR A 308 -8.80 14.12 15.54
C THR A 308 -7.66 13.13 15.79
N GLY A 309 -6.94 12.74 14.74
CA GLY A 309 -5.91 11.70 14.78
C GLY A 309 -6.50 10.30 14.71
N VAL A 310 -5.73 9.38 14.11
CA VAL A 310 -6.01 7.95 14.01
C VAL A 310 -4.74 7.23 14.41
N LEU A 311 -4.84 6.14 15.18
CA LEU A 311 -3.65 5.39 15.60
C LEU A 311 -3.09 4.59 14.42
N ASP A 312 -1.76 4.51 14.31
CA ASP A 312 -1.08 3.73 13.26
C ASP A 312 -1.60 2.28 13.19
N ALA A 313 -1.85 1.67 14.36
CA ALA A 313 -2.40 0.32 14.43
C ALA A 313 -3.81 0.21 13.82
N GLU A 314 -4.63 1.25 13.87
CA GLU A 314 -5.95 1.26 13.24
C GLU A 314 -5.83 1.45 11.72
N VAL A 315 -4.87 2.27 11.27
CA VAL A 315 -4.52 2.41 9.84
C VAL A 315 -4.01 1.08 9.27
N ASP A 316 -3.18 0.35 10.01
CA ASP A 316 -2.67 -0.95 9.59
C ASP A 316 -3.80 -1.97 9.40
N VAL A 317 -4.78 -2.01 10.31
CA VAL A 317 -5.93 -2.91 10.14
C VAL A 317 -6.81 -2.47 8.97
N LEU A 318 -6.99 -1.15 8.77
CA LEU A 318 -7.70 -0.63 7.61
C LEU A 318 -7.01 -1.02 6.30
N ARG A 319 -5.67 -0.94 6.22
CA ARG A 319 -4.87 -1.40 5.08
C ARG A 319 -5.06 -2.87 4.77
N VAL A 320 -5.09 -3.73 5.79
CA VAL A 320 -5.38 -5.16 5.60
C VAL A 320 -6.76 -5.36 4.95
N HIS A 321 -7.76 -4.58 5.36
CA HIS A 321 -9.08 -4.62 4.73
C HIS A 321 -9.06 -4.06 3.30
N SER A 322 -8.37 -2.95 3.04
CA SER A 322 -8.15 -2.39 1.69
C SER A 322 -7.53 -3.43 0.76
N ASP A 323 -6.44 -4.09 1.19
CA ASP A 323 -5.74 -5.11 0.41
C ASP A 323 -6.59 -6.36 0.18
N THR A 324 -7.33 -6.80 1.20
CA THR A 324 -8.24 -7.95 1.06
C THR A 324 -9.33 -7.66 0.03
N ALA A 325 -9.95 -6.49 0.09
CA ALA A 325 -10.99 -6.10 -0.85
C ALA A 325 -10.42 -5.92 -2.27
N ARG A 326 -9.24 -5.31 -2.42
CA ARG A 326 -8.53 -5.19 -3.70
C ARG A 326 -8.21 -6.56 -4.28
N TYR A 327 -7.70 -7.50 -3.49
CA TYR A 327 -7.43 -8.86 -3.94
C TYR A 327 -8.70 -9.56 -4.44
N GLN A 328 -9.82 -9.45 -3.70
CA GLN A 328 -11.10 -10.00 -4.13
C GLN A 328 -11.60 -9.38 -5.44
N LEU A 329 -11.36 -8.07 -5.63
CA LEU A 329 -11.70 -7.37 -6.87
C LEU A 329 -10.87 -7.90 -8.05
N MET A 330 -9.56 -8.06 -7.87
CA MET A 330 -8.67 -8.63 -8.90
C MET A 330 -9.05 -10.07 -9.25
N ALA A 331 -9.51 -10.87 -8.27
CA ALA A 331 -9.94 -12.24 -8.52
C ALA A 331 -11.21 -12.34 -9.38
N GLN A 332 -12.03 -11.29 -9.44
CA GLN A 332 -13.25 -11.23 -10.26
C GLN A 332 -13.02 -10.55 -11.61
N TYR A 333 -11.88 -9.89 -11.80
CA TYR A 333 -11.57 -9.19 -13.04
C TYR A 333 -11.63 -10.15 -14.26
N PRO A 334 -12.25 -9.74 -15.38
CA PRO A 334 -12.70 -8.39 -15.71
C PRO A 334 -14.08 -8.00 -15.17
N ASP A 335 -14.89 -8.96 -14.74
CA ASP A 335 -16.30 -8.77 -14.39
C ASP A 335 -16.48 -8.59 -12.87
N VAL A 336 -16.08 -7.42 -12.37
CA VAL A 336 -16.09 -7.11 -10.94
C VAL A 336 -17.48 -6.80 -10.40
N ASP A 337 -17.78 -7.29 -9.19
CA ASP A 337 -19.01 -6.94 -8.47
C ASP A 337 -19.04 -5.45 -8.08
N ALA A 338 -20.16 -4.78 -8.35
CA ALA A 338 -20.30 -3.35 -8.13
C ALA A 338 -20.32 -2.96 -6.63
N ALA A 339 -20.86 -3.82 -5.76
CA ALA A 339 -20.89 -3.55 -4.32
C ALA A 339 -19.49 -3.70 -3.71
N LEU A 340 -18.74 -4.73 -4.14
CA LEU A 340 -17.33 -4.91 -3.77
C LEU A 340 -16.47 -3.74 -4.26
N LEU A 341 -16.61 -3.31 -5.53
CA LEU A 341 -15.91 -2.13 -6.05
C LEU A 341 -16.19 -0.88 -5.22
N SER A 342 -17.47 -0.65 -4.89
CA SER A 342 -17.86 0.49 -4.05
C SER A 342 -17.23 0.42 -2.66
N ASN A 343 -17.15 -0.78 -2.07
CA ASN A 343 -16.49 -0.98 -0.78
C ASN A 343 -14.98 -0.73 -0.88
N CYS A 344 -14.32 -1.17 -1.95
CA CYS A 344 -12.90 -0.86 -2.22
C CYS A 344 -12.64 0.65 -2.31
N LEU A 345 -13.50 1.39 -3.01
CA LEU A 345 -13.37 2.84 -3.15
C LEU A 345 -13.51 3.55 -1.80
N LEU A 346 -14.47 3.15 -0.98
CA LEU A 346 -14.67 3.72 0.36
C LEU A 346 -13.54 3.36 1.34
N LEU A 347 -13.00 2.14 1.27
CA LEU A 347 -11.81 1.75 2.03
C LEU A 347 -10.61 2.63 1.66
N ALA A 348 -10.34 2.80 0.36
CA ALA A 348 -9.25 3.62 -0.13
C ALA A 348 -9.40 5.10 0.25
N ALA A 349 -10.62 5.66 0.16
CA ALA A 349 -10.90 7.03 0.58
C ALA A 349 -10.73 7.21 2.10
N THR A 350 -11.18 6.23 2.89
CA THR A 350 -11.06 6.25 4.36
C THR A 350 -9.60 6.13 4.81
N GLU A 351 -8.80 5.30 4.13
CA GLU A 351 -7.38 5.18 4.44
C GLU A 351 -6.64 6.48 4.18
N ALA A 352 -6.89 7.10 3.02
CA ALA A 352 -6.28 8.37 2.66
C ALA A 352 -6.66 9.49 3.64
N ILE A 353 -7.93 9.63 4.00
CA ILE A 353 -8.35 10.68 4.95
C ILE A 353 -7.83 10.44 6.37
N ALA A 354 -7.68 9.17 6.79
CA ALA A 354 -7.09 8.82 8.08
C ALA A 354 -5.60 9.18 8.17
N LEU A 355 -4.89 9.11 7.03
CA LEU A 355 -3.49 9.51 6.88
C LEU A 355 -3.30 11.01 6.60
N GLY A 356 -4.39 11.78 6.47
CA GLY A 356 -4.34 13.20 6.11
C GLY A 356 -4.06 13.49 4.64
N ASP A 357 -4.10 12.48 3.77
CA ASP A 357 -3.99 12.63 2.31
C ASP A 357 -5.36 13.00 1.71
N GLU A 358 -5.69 14.29 1.74
CA GLU A 358 -6.94 14.80 1.20
C GLU A 358 -7.07 14.60 -0.31
N LEU A 359 -5.96 14.59 -1.05
CA LEU A 359 -5.95 14.46 -2.50
C LEU A 359 -6.39 13.04 -2.90
N SER A 360 -5.77 12.01 -2.33
CA SER A 360 -6.18 10.62 -2.60
C SER A 360 -7.58 10.32 -2.05
N ALA A 361 -7.95 10.90 -0.91
CA ALA A 361 -9.29 10.75 -0.36
C ALA A 361 -10.35 11.32 -1.32
N ASN A 362 -10.10 12.52 -1.85
CA ASN A 362 -10.95 13.16 -2.85
C ASN A 362 -11.05 12.31 -4.12
N TYR A 363 -9.92 11.80 -4.63
CA TYR A 363 -9.87 10.96 -5.81
C TYR A 363 -10.75 9.71 -5.68
N HIS A 364 -10.56 8.93 -4.63
CA HIS A 364 -11.28 7.68 -4.42
C HIS A 364 -12.77 7.92 -4.17
N PHE A 365 -13.12 8.98 -3.44
CA PHE A 365 -14.52 9.31 -3.18
C PHE A 365 -15.25 9.86 -4.41
N ALA A 366 -14.59 10.66 -5.25
CA ALA A 366 -15.17 11.14 -6.51
C ALA A 366 -15.50 9.98 -7.47
N TRP A 367 -14.63 8.94 -7.52
CA TRP A 367 -14.94 7.70 -8.22
C TRP A 367 -16.13 6.96 -7.60
N PHE A 368 -16.22 6.89 -6.28
CA PHE A 368 -17.39 6.32 -5.60
C PHE A 368 -18.69 7.06 -5.95
N GLU A 369 -18.72 8.40 -5.92
CA GLU A 369 -19.90 9.18 -6.29
C GLU A 369 -20.30 8.94 -7.76
N ALA A 370 -19.35 9.01 -8.69
CA ALA A 370 -19.60 8.83 -10.11
C ALA A 370 -20.15 7.43 -10.45
N LEU A 371 -19.68 6.40 -9.74
CA LEU A 371 -20.11 5.01 -9.92
C LEU A 371 -21.28 4.59 -9.05
N SER A 372 -21.69 5.40 -8.09
CA SER A 372 -22.92 5.20 -7.30
C SER A 372 -24.10 5.97 -7.88
N ALA A 373 -23.85 7.01 -8.67
CA ALA A 373 -24.88 7.75 -9.36
C ALA A 373 -25.70 6.83 -10.28
N PRO A 374 -27.04 6.99 -10.31
CA PRO A 374 -27.89 6.25 -11.22
C PRO A 374 -27.46 6.55 -12.67
N PRO A 375 -27.50 5.55 -13.57
CA PRO A 375 -27.18 5.78 -14.96
C PRO A 375 -28.08 6.89 -15.50
N ILE A 376 -27.50 7.86 -16.19
CA ILE A 376 -28.24 8.95 -16.83
C ILE A 376 -29.23 8.27 -17.78
N SER A 377 -30.52 8.34 -17.44
CA SER A 377 -31.58 7.83 -18.29
C SER A 377 -31.60 8.72 -19.54
N GLN A 378 -31.27 8.16 -20.70
CA GLN A 378 -31.37 8.85 -22.00
C GLN A 378 -32.83 9.01 -22.44
N TRP A 379 -33.71 9.45 -21.54
CA TRP A 379 -35.11 9.73 -21.84
C TRP A 379 -35.28 11.24 -21.91
N GLY A 380 -35.06 11.78 -23.11
CA GLY A 380 -35.41 13.16 -23.40
C GLY A 380 -34.54 13.83 -24.43
N THR A 381 -34.57 13.33 -25.67
CA THR A 381 -34.61 14.16 -26.91
C THR A 381 -34.74 13.21 -28.09
N ALA A 382 -35.98 12.96 -28.50
CA ALA A 382 -36.28 12.71 -29.90
C ALA A 382 -37.03 13.95 -30.41
N PRO A 383 -36.73 14.43 -31.63
CA PRO A 383 -37.10 15.76 -32.13
C PRO A 383 -38.61 15.99 -32.30
#